data_AF-A0A849HID2-F1
#
_entry.id   AF-A0A849HID2-F1
#
_cell.length_a   1.000
_cell.length_b   1.000
_cell.length_c   1.000
_cell.angle_alpha   90.00
_cell.angle_beta   90.00
_cell.angle_gamma   90.00
#
_symmetry.space_group_name_H-M   'P 1'
#
loop_
_entity.id
_entity.type
_entity.pdbx_description
1 polymer ?
#
loop_
_entity_poly.entity_id
_entity_poly.type
_entity_poly.pdbx_seq_one_letter_code
_entity_poly.pdbx_strand_id
1 'polypeptide(L)' 'MIAFPSSVRVWLAVGRTDMRRGMTGLALQVQQSLGRDPHAGDLYVFRGARGDLIKIIWHDGIGMSLYAN' A
#
# COMPACT_ATOMS: atom_id res chain seq x y z
N MET A 1 7.62 -2.11 17.15
CA MET A 1 7.65 -1.72 15.72
C MET A 1 8.31 -2.86 14.99
N ILE A 2 7.64 -3.49 14.02
CA ILE A 2 8.25 -4.55 13.20
C ILE A 2 9.19 -3.87 12.21
N ALA A 3 10.43 -4.32 12.13
CA ALA A 3 11.42 -3.77 11.22
C ALA A 3 11.13 -4.23 9.79
N PHE A 4 11.24 -3.33 8.82
CA PHE A 4 11.18 -3.69 7.41
C PHE A 4 12.52 -4.34 6.99
N PRO A 5 12.50 -5.39 6.14
CA PRO A 5 13.71 -5.89 5.52
C PRO A 5 14.40 -4.78 4.71
N SER A 6 15.73 -4.76 4.69
CA SER A 6 16.51 -3.78 3.90
C SER A 6 16.29 -3.90 2.39
N SER A 7 15.81 -5.06 1.92
CA SER A 7 15.50 -5.35 0.52
C SER A 7 14.08 -4.94 0.10
N VAL A 8 13.28 -4.36 1.00
CA VAL A 8 11.89 -4.02 0.69
C VAL A 8 11.82 -2.98 -0.43
N ARG A 9 10.93 -3.20 -1.41
CA ARG A 9 10.66 -2.18 -2.43
C ARG A 9 9.48 -1.33 -2.02
N VAL A 10 9.55 -0.05 -2.38
CA VAL A 10 8.48 0.92 -2.17
C VAL A 10 7.88 1.27 -3.51
N TRP A 11 6.57 1.01 -3.65
CA TRP A 11 5.81 1.33 -4.85
C TRP A 11 4.90 2.51 -4.57
N LEU A 12 4.97 3.55 -5.41
CA LEU A 12 4.03 4.66 -5.37
C LEU A 12 2.93 4.42 -6.40
N ALA A 13 1.69 4.30 -5.95
CA ALA A 13 0.54 4.28 -6.85
C ALA A 13 0.37 5.67 -7.49
N VAL A 14 0.61 5.76 -8.80
CA VAL A 14 0.48 7.01 -9.56
C VAL A 14 -0.97 7.22 -9.98
N GLY A 15 -1.40 8.48 -10.00
CA GLY A 15 -2.77 8.88 -10.33
C GLY A 15 -3.63 9.15 -9.09
N ARG A 16 -4.95 9.17 -9.27
CA ARG A 16 -5.89 9.42 -8.16
C ARG A 16 -6.28 8.09 -7.52
N THR A 17 -5.92 7.91 -6.25
CA THR A 17 -6.45 6.81 -5.44
C THR A 17 -7.69 7.28 -4.67
N ASP A 18 -8.75 6.46 -4.68
CA ASP A 18 -9.86 6.65 -3.75
C ASP A 18 -9.42 6.26 -2.33
N MET A 19 -9.12 7.28 -1.53
CA MET A 19 -8.60 7.10 -0.18
C MET A 19 -9.67 6.68 0.84
N ARG A 20 -10.94 6.51 0.43
CA ARG A 20 -11.97 5.89 1.27
C ARG A 20 -11.76 4.38 1.43
N ARG A 21 -10.98 3.76 0.53
CA ARG A 21 -10.66 2.33 0.58
C ARG A 21 -9.85 1.98 1.83
N GLY A 22 -10.23 0.87 2.48
CA GLY A 22 -9.45 0.18 3.49
C GLY A 22 -8.44 -0.79 2.88
N MET A 23 -7.82 -1.64 3.71
CA MET A 23 -6.79 -2.62 3.28
C MET A 23 -7.20 -3.43 2.06
N THR A 24 -8.35 -4.11 2.10
CA THR A 24 -8.81 -4.99 1.02
C THR A 24 -8.98 -4.26 -0.31
N GLY A 25 -9.54 -3.04 -0.28
CA GLY A 25 -9.74 -2.24 -1.50
C GLY A 25 -8.42 -1.71 -2.08
N LEU A 26 -7.46 -1.38 -1.23
CA LEU A 26 -6.12 -0.96 -1.66
C LEU A 26 -5.30 -2.15 -2.18
N ALA A 27 -5.37 -3.31 -1.53
CA ALA A 27 -4.74 -4.54 -2.00
C ALA A 27 -5.29 -4.96 -3.37
N LEU A 28 -6.61 -4.85 -3.57
CA LEU A 28 -7.22 -5.09 -4.88
C LEU A 28 -6.68 -4.13 -5.94
N GLN A 29 -6.46 -2.86 -5.60
CA GLN A 29 -5.86 -1.88 -6.52
C GLN A 29 -4.39 -2.22 -6.85
N VAL A 30 -3.62 -2.72 -5.89
CA VAL A 30 -2.25 -3.22 -6.17
C VAL A 30 -2.32 -4.35 -7.20
N GLN A 31 -3.23 -5.31 -7.00
CA GLN A 31 -3.39 -6.44 -7.89
C GLN A 31 -3.86 -6.03 -9.29
N GLN A 32 -4.93 -5.25 -9.38
CA GLN A 32 -5.60 -4.96 -10.65
C GLN A 32 -4.99 -3.79 -11.41
N SER A 33 -4.55 -2.73 -10.72
CA SER A 33 -4.05 -1.52 -11.36
C SER A 33 -2.53 -1.50 -11.47
N LEU A 34 -1.81 -1.98 -10.45
CA LEU A 34 -0.34 -2.04 -10.48
C LEU A 34 0.17 -3.38 -11.04
N GLY A 35 -0.68 -4.41 -11.14
CA GLY A 35 -0.28 -5.73 -11.63
C GLY A 35 0.72 -6.44 -10.71
N ARG A 36 0.64 -6.18 -9.41
CA ARG A 36 1.59 -6.67 -8.39
C ARG A 36 0.87 -7.53 -7.36
N ASP A 37 1.62 -8.38 -6.66
CA ASP A 37 1.09 -9.12 -5.52
C ASP A 37 1.16 -8.25 -4.24
N PRO A 38 0.03 -7.87 -3.63
CA PRO A 38 0.01 -7.11 -2.38
C PRO A 38 0.57 -7.88 -1.17
N HIS A 39 0.77 -9.20 -1.28
CA HIS A 39 1.28 -10.07 -0.22
C HIS A 39 2.80 -10.34 -0.32
N ALA A 40 3.47 -9.86 -1.37
CA ALA A 40 4.87 -10.17 -1.67
C ALA A 40 5.90 -9.48 -0.75
N GLY A 41 5.47 -8.81 0.31
CA GLY A 41 6.38 -8.16 1.27
C GLY A 41 6.80 -6.74 0.91
N ASP A 42 6.40 -6.20 -0.24
CA ASP A 42 6.68 -4.82 -0.65
C ASP A 42 5.73 -3.81 0.01
N LEU A 43 6.14 -2.54 0.12
CA LEU A 43 5.28 -1.44 0.58
C LEU A 43 4.58 -0.79 -0.62
N TYR A 44 3.28 -0.54 -0.49
CA TYR A 44 2.50 0.18 -1.50
C TYR A 44 1.93 1.46 -0.91
N VAL A 45 2.35 2.59 -1.46
CA VAL A 45 2.03 3.95 -1.02
C VAL A 45 0.95 4.53 -1.94
N PHE A 46 -0.10 5.06 -1.32
CA PHE A 46 -1.21 5.72 -1.99
C PHE A 46 -1.35 7.13 -1.46
N ARG A 47 -1.74 8.03 -2.36
CA ARG A 47 -1.84 9.46 -2.07
C ARG A 47 -3.19 9.98 -2.59
N GLY A 48 -3.91 10.72 -1.75
CA GLY A 48 -5.18 11.33 -2.12
C GLY A 48 -5.01 12.49 -3.11
N ALA A 49 -6.04 12.84 -3.88
CA ALA A 49 -5.93 13.91 -4.88
C ALA A 49 -5.47 15.26 -4.30
N ARG A 50 -5.84 15.56 -3.06
CA ARG A 50 -5.48 16.80 -2.34
C ARG A 50 -4.06 16.81 -1.76
N GLY A 51 -3.41 15.66 -1.63
CA GLY A 51 -2.05 15.58 -1.06
C GLY A 51 -1.98 15.57 0.48
N ASP A 52 -3.11 15.65 1.16
CA ASP A 52 -3.23 15.67 2.62
C ASP A 52 -3.24 14.27 3.25
N LEU A 53 -3.79 13.28 2.53
CA LEU A 53 -3.90 11.90 2.99
C LEU A 53 -2.95 10.97 2.24
N ILE A 54 -2.19 10.20 3.01
CA ILE A 54 -1.32 9.12 2.56
C ILE A 54 -1.76 7.83 3.27
N LYS A 55 -1.80 6.74 2.51
CA LYS A 55 -1.99 5.39 3.05
C LYS A 55 -0.87 4.49 2.56
N ILE A 56 -0.43 3.58 3.40
CA ILE A 56 0.55 2.56 3.05
C ILE A 56 0.00 1.21 3.48
N ILE A 57 -0.02 0.24 2.55
CA ILE A 57 -0.23 -1.16 2.92
C ILE A 57 1.09 -1.93 2.81
N TRP A 58 1.28 -2.84 3.76
CA TRP A 58 2.42 -3.76 3.79
C TRP A 58 1.97 -5.09 4.36
N HIS A 59 2.46 -6.19 3.78
CA HIS A 59 2.23 -7.54 4.27
C HIS A 59 3.56 -8.10 4.81
N ASP A 60 3.62 -8.43 6.09
CA ASP A 60 4.87 -8.87 6.75
C ASP A 60 5.15 -10.38 6.61
N GLY A 61 4.28 -11.09 5.91
CA GLY A 61 4.30 -12.55 5.78
C GLY A 61 3.28 -13.26 6.67
N ILE A 62 2.75 -12.58 7.69
CA ILE A 62 1.71 -13.09 8.59
C ILE A 62 0.40 -12.33 8.36
N GLY A 63 0.47 -11.01 8.23
CA GLY A 63 -0.71 -10.17 8.09
C GLY A 63 -0.45 -8.87 7.34
N MET A 64 -1.56 -8.23 6.94
CA MET A 64 -1.54 -6.92 6.30
C MET A 64 -1.71 -5.81 7.34
N SER A 65 -0.84 -4.81 7.27
CA SER A 65 -0.94 -3.58 8.04
C SER A 65 -1.35 -2.41 7.14
N LEU A 66 -2.13 -1.47 7.69
CA LEU A 66 -2.47 -0.19 7.07
C LEU A 66 -1.97 0.96 7.94
N TYR A 67 -1.12 1.79 7.36
CA TYR A 67 -0.64 3.04 7.97
C TYR A 67 -1.34 4.22 7.29
N ALA A 68 -1.79 5.19 8.06
CA ALA A 68 -2.45 6.40 7.57
C ALA A 68 -2.08 7.61 8.44
N ASN A 69 -2.06 8.81 7.85
CA ASN A 69 -1.93 10.09 8.56
C ASN A 69 -3.24 10.86 8.62
#